data_AF-A0A523TGB7-F1
#
_entry.id   AF-A0A523TGB7-F1
#
_cell.length_a   1.000
_cell.length_b   1.000
_cell.length_c   1.000
_cell.angle_alpha   90.00
_cell.angle_beta   90.00
_cell.angle_gamma   90.00
#
_symmetry.space_group_name_H-M   'P 1'
#
loop_
_entity.id
_entity.type
_entity.pdbx_description
1 polymer ?
#
loop_
_entity_poly.entity_id
_entity_poly.type
_entity_poly.pdbx_seq_one_letter_code
_entity_poly.pdbx_strand_id
1 'polypeptide(L)'
;MTSPLLITTLVVNYLGLAAAIWLGWFVLTRSPHRLISWLTSLMLWSVAGLFLNIILALIPPSTPPAIPEWLRILLPFWPVDVMKGGPNVWLQGWSVSLAIILWHHVTVLMRPGDLNTSRWIRIVAGYLIAAAAIWVQANTPLFLVSAPGDPLYVNTLKAGPLYPLFALCLLLYTTMSVVNLSSSVHSAGAEISRTQFRTLLIATLIAGFTAPISVLSSAMGLPIPMVLVSGLLCISVVLIGFGVARYSALMEGRTIRRDFYFNALSIFLIIVVYSLISTLIVSIYQVGSSITVFVIILVITTHSLIDAGRGRFDRMIFQRERGQIRSDLRDFGTPRTEEEFAASLNRALQSFCEFVSATYGMIFLMEANQIRQIAEFDWPHERTQVYPDDLSQDDVSHVTPGQFGPPLEEAALLIPLYKGSDQLAAILLGRPVNGVNFAQADVELLLHPSDLLAEFIFASHLTADSEPIGKTGRETERKSTIQSLDAVEVAFVEDALKNLYDFAHLGDSPISKLKLVQPYLSMDSVTHVDKGKAVYQLIVHLLEKLRPEQDEPRGPIPREWHAYLVLHDAYVEDRLNRDIMSKLYISEGTFNRTRRSAIRTLARMLSEMESSIH
;
A
#
# COMPACT_ATOMS: atom_id res chain seq x y z
N MET A 1 4.53 -30.38 37.43
CA MET A 1 5.36 -29.21 37.11
C MET A 1 5.65 -29.24 35.62
N THR A 2 5.10 -28.32 34.85
CA THR A 2 5.42 -28.18 33.42
C THR A 2 6.89 -27.78 33.30
N SER A 3 7.64 -28.43 32.41
CA SER A 3 9.05 -28.10 32.24
C SER A 3 9.18 -26.66 31.70
N PRO A 4 10.17 -25.87 32.14
CA PRO A 4 10.37 -24.51 31.63
C PRO A 4 10.56 -24.51 30.11
N LEU A 5 11.22 -25.56 29.58
CA LEU A 5 11.40 -25.77 28.16
C LEU A 5 10.08 -25.91 27.38
N LEU A 6 9.10 -26.62 27.93
CA LEU A 6 7.77 -26.74 27.31
C LEU A 6 7.08 -25.38 27.20
N ILE A 7 7.09 -24.61 28.30
CA ILE A 7 6.47 -23.28 28.33
C ILE A 7 7.14 -22.36 27.30
N THR A 8 8.47 -22.29 27.28
CA THR A 8 9.19 -21.45 26.31
C THR A 8 8.91 -21.89 24.87
N THR A 9 8.90 -23.20 24.61
CA THR A 9 8.61 -23.73 23.27
C THR A 9 7.19 -23.34 22.84
N LEU A 10 6.19 -23.51 23.70
CA LEU A 10 4.81 -23.11 23.41
C LEU A 10 4.71 -21.60 23.13
N VAL A 11 5.26 -20.76 24.01
CA VAL A 11 5.20 -19.29 23.85
C VAL A 11 5.82 -18.85 22.53
N VAL A 12 7.02 -19.34 22.21
CA VAL A 12 7.71 -18.98 20.95
C VAL A 12 6.88 -19.40 19.73
N ASN A 13 6.29 -20.60 19.75
CA ASN A 13 5.48 -21.06 18.61
C ASN A 13 4.14 -20.32 18.52
N TYR A 14 3.47 -19.99 19.62
CA TYR A 14 2.24 -19.17 19.59
C TYR A 14 2.51 -17.78 19.04
N LEU A 15 3.58 -17.12 19.50
CA LEU A 15 3.98 -15.81 19.00
C LEU A 15 4.36 -15.87 17.52
N GLY A 16 5.13 -16.89 17.12
CA GLY A 16 5.50 -17.11 15.72
C GLY A 16 4.28 -17.35 14.82
N LEU A 17 3.34 -18.20 15.26
CA LEU A 17 2.08 -18.47 14.56
C LEU A 17 1.27 -17.19 14.38
N ALA A 18 1.05 -16.46 15.47
CA ALA A 18 0.27 -15.23 15.45
C ALA A 18 0.90 -14.17 14.55
N ALA A 19 2.22 -13.95 14.69
CA ALA A 19 2.96 -12.99 13.88
C ALA A 19 2.91 -13.35 12.39
N ALA A 20 3.09 -14.62 12.03
CA ALA A 20 3.08 -15.07 10.64
C ALA A 20 1.70 -14.93 9.98
N ILE A 21 0.61 -15.30 10.68
CA ILE A 21 -0.76 -15.15 10.16
C ILE A 21 -1.11 -13.67 10.00
N TRP A 22 -0.89 -12.89 11.06
CA TRP A 22 -1.17 -11.46 11.08
C TRP A 22 -0.38 -10.73 9.99
N LEU A 23 0.93 -10.96 9.91
CA LEU A 23 1.77 -10.30 8.91
C LEU A 23 1.37 -10.73 7.50
N GLY A 24 0.97 -11.98 7.28
CA GLY A 24 0.45 -12.44 6.00
C GLY A 24 -0.80 -11.68 5.58
N TRP A 25 -1.77 -11.50 6.48
CA TRP A 25 -2.94 -10.67 6.19
C TRP A 25 -2.58 -9.22 6.00
N PHE A 26 -1.75 -8.64 6.87
CA PHE A 26 -1.29 -7.26 6.77
C PHE A 26 -0.64 -6.98 5.41
N VAL A 27 0.24 -7.89 4.94
CA VAL A 27 0.89 -7.83 3.63
C VAL A 27 -0.12 -7.81 2.49
N LEU A 28 -1.12 -8.68 2.56
CA LEU A 28 -2.11 -8.85 1.52
C LEU A 28 -3.07 -7.66 1.42
N THR A 29 -3.57 -7.18 2.56
CA THR A 29 -4.66 -6.21 2.61
C THR A 29 -4.23 -4.81 2.16
N ARG A 30 -2.96 -4.46 2.35
CA ARG A 30 -2.39 -3.17 1.93
C ARG A 30 -1.97 -3.13 0.47
N SER A 31 -1.77 -4.26 -0.20
CA SER A 31 -1.42 -4.30 -1.63
C SER A 31 -2.02 -5.52 -2.35
N PRO A 32 -3.35 -5.62 -2.39
CA PRO A 32 -4.04 -6.82 -2.89
C PRO A 32 -3.90 -7.04 -4.41
N HIS A 33 -3.40 -6.04 -5.15
CA HIS A 33 -3.24 -6.10 -6.60
C HIS A 33 -1.86 -6.61 -7.03
N ARG A 34 -0.87 -6.65 -6.13
CA ARG A 34 0.51 -7.04 -6.47
C ARG A 34 0.74 -8.53 -6.20
N LEU A 35 1.28 -9.23 -7.19
CA LEU A 35 1.61 -10.66 -7.08
C LEU A 35 2.60 -10.94 -5.94
N ILE A 36 3.59 -10.06 -5.75
CA ILE A 36 4.61 -10.21 -4.70
C ILE A 36 3.97 -10.21 -3.30
N SER A 37 2.95 -9.37 -3.06
CA SER A 37 2.24 -9.32 -1.79
C SER A 37 1.49 -10.64 -1.54
N TRP A 38 0.77 -11.15 -2.53
CA TRP A 38 0.12 -12.47 -2.44
C TRP A 38 1.10 -13.61 -2.14
N LEU A 39 2.20 -13.69 -2.87
CA LEU A 39 3.20 -14.75 -2.68
C LEU A 39 3.89 -14.65 -1.32
N THR A 40 4.18 -13.43 -0.84
CA THR A 40 4.75 -13.20 0.49
C THR A 40 3.77 -13.59 1.59
N SER A 41 2.49 -13.25 1.44
CA SER A 41 1.43 -13.65 2.38
C SER A 41 1.25 -15.16 2.42
N LEU A 42 1.19 -15.82 1.27
CA LEU A 42 1.13 -17.28 1.18
C LEU A 42 2.37 -17.94 1.81
N MET A 43 3.56 -17.35 1.63
CA MET A 43 4.79 -17.82 2.27
C MET A 43 4.67 -17.73 3.79
N LEU A 44 4.23 -16.59 4.33
CA LEU A 44 4.06 -16.38 5.76
C LEU A 44 3.00 -17.33 6.36
N TRP A 45 1.88 -17.55 5.68
CA TRP A 45 0.89 -18.55 6.10
C TRP A 45 1.43 -19.98 6.03
N SER A 46 2.28 -20.28 5.05
CA SER A 46 2.98 -21.57 5.01
C SER A 46 4.01 -21.71 6.14
N VAL A 47 4.66 -20.63 6.59
CA VAL A 47 5.51 -20.68 7.80
C VAL A 47 4.66 -20.85 9.06
N ALA A 48 3.47 -20.24 9.11
CA ALA A 48 2.52 -20.40 10.20
C ALA A 48 2.14 -21.88 10.43
N GLY A 49 2.00 -22.66 9.35
CA GLY A 49 1.77 -24.10 9.43
C GLY A 49 2.86 -24.89 10.19
N LEU A 50 4.12 -24.44 10.17
CA LEU A 50 5.19 -25.09 10.92
C LEU A 50 5.06 -24.85 12.43
N PHE A 51 4.72 -23.62 12.83
CA PHE A 51 4.41 -23.32 14.23
C PHE A 51 3.20 -24.12 14.70
N LEU A 52 2.19 -24.25 13.84
CA LEU A 52 0.99 -25.07 14.11
C LEU A 52 1.33 -26.54 14.34
N ASN A 53 2.18 -27.15 13.49
CA ASN A 53 2.65 -28.54 13.68
C ASN A 53 3.25 -28.75 15.08
N ILE A 54 4.14 -27.84 15.50
CA ILE A 54 4.83 -27.96 16.79
C ILE A 54 3.85 -27.80 17.94
N ILE A 55 2.92 -26.84 17.86
CA ILE A 55 1.92 -26.65 18.92
C ILE A 55 1.00 -27.87 19.02
N LEU A 56 0.54 -28.42 17.90
CA LEU A 56 -0.32 -29.62 17.90
C LEU A 56 0.43 -30.87 18.35
N ALA A 57 1.75 -30.94 18.17
CA ALA A 57 2.55 -32.02 18.73
C ALA A 57 2.73 -31.90 20.26
N LEU A 58 2.76 -30.68 20.80
CA LEU A 58 2.89 -30.45 22.25
C LEU A 58 1.54 -30.50 22.97
N ILE A 59 0.48 -30.10 22.28
CA ILE A 59 -0.90 -30.05 22.79
C ILE A 59 -1.82 -30.66 21.71
N PRO A 60 -1.79 -32.00 21.55
CA PRO A 60 -2.61 -32.67 20.56
C PRO A 60 -4.10 -32.48 20.87
N PRO A 61 -4.95 -32.37 19.83
CA PRO A 61 -6.38 -32.30 20.03
C PRO A 61 -6.90 -33.61 20.62
N SER A 62 -7.95 -33.49 21.44
CA SER A 62 -8.65 -34.65 21.98
C SER A 62 -9.22 -35.50 20.85
N THR A 63 -8.91 -36.79 20.85
CA THR A 63 -9.35 -37.74 19.83
C THR A 63 -10.80 -38.14 20.09
N PRO A 64 -11.78 -37.76 19.25
CA PRO A 64 -13.15 -38.19 19.45
C PRO A 64 -13.27 -39.71 19.26
N PRO A 65 -14.22 -40.38 19.95
CA PRO A 65 -14.40 -41.83 19.86
C PRO A 65 -14.78 -42.32 18.45
N ALA A 66 -15.38 -41.45 17.63
CA ALA A 66 -15.56 -41.65 16.20
C ALA A 66 -15.02 -40.42 15.47
N ILE A 67 -14.10 -40.63 14.52
CA ILE A 67 -13.53 -39.57 13.68
C ILE A 67 -14.41 -39.47 12.43
N PRO A 68 -15.19 -38.39 12.24
CA PRO A 68 -15.99 -38.24 11.03
C PRO A 68 -15.09 -38.10 9.81
N GLU A 69 -15.46 -38.71 8.68
CA GLU A 69 -14.66 -38.63 7.44
C GLU A 69 -14.48 -37.19 6.94
N TRP A 70 -15.46 -36.32 7.16
CA TRP A 70 -15.38 -34.91 6.78
C TRP A 70 -14.25 -34.16 7.50
N LEU A 71 -13.85 -34.60 8.70
CA LEU A 71 -12.75 -33.97 9.46
C LEU A 71 -11.43 -34.08 8.70
N ARG A 72 -11.28 -35.10 7.84
CA ARG A 72 -10.12 -35.28 6.96
C ARG A 72 -9.95 -34.13 5.97
N ILE A 73 -11.05 -33.51 5.53
CA ILE A 73 -11.01 -32.36 4.61
C ILE A 73 -10.30 -31.17 5.28
N LEU A 74 -10.39 -31.06 6.60
CA LEU A 74 -9.74 -29.99 7.37
C LEU A 74 -8.26 -30.27 7.69
N LEU A 75 -7.78 -31.50 7.50
CA LEU A 75 -6.40 -31.93 7.77
C LEU A 75 -5.72 -32.52 6.53
N PRO A 76 -5.73 -31.85 5.36
CA PRO A 76 -5.28 -32.45 4.10
C PRO A 76 -3.77 -32.71 4.06
N PHE A 77 -3.00 -32.08 4.95
CA PHE A 77 -1.55 -32.17 4.99
C PHE A 77 -1.02 -33.16 6.04
N TRP A 78 -1.85 -33.59 6.99
CA TRP A 78 -1.44 -34.56 7.99
C TRP A 78 -1.64 -36.00 7.52
N PRO A 79 -0.83 -36.95 8.00
CA PRO A 79 -1.03 -38.37 7.72
C PRO A 79 -2.46 -38.83 8.07
N VAL A 80 -2.97 -39.80 7.31
CA VAL A 80 -4.37 -40.29 7.44
C VAL A 80 -4.70 -40.77 8.86
N ASP A 81 -3.72 -41.30 9.57
CA ASP A 81 -3.88 -41.79 10.95
C ASP A 81 -3.37 -40.82 12.03
N VAL A 82 -3.20 -39.52 11.71
CA VAL A 82 -2.69 -38.52 12.68
C VAL A 82 -3.51 -38.47 13.98
N MET A 83 -4.83 -38.61 13.88
CA MET A 83 -5.74 -38.60 15.03
C MET A 83 -5.68 -39.90 15.85
N LYS A 84 -5.10 -40.97 15.31
CA LYS A 84 -4.87 -42.24 16.03
C LYS A 84 -3.43 -42.36 16.53
N GLY A 85 -2.53 -41.54 15.99
CA GLY A 85 -1.12 -41.51 16.28
C GLY A 85 -0.79 -40.82 17.60
N GLY A 86 0.44 -41.02 18.06
CA GLY A 86 0.99 -40.27 19.18
C GLY A 86 1.26 -38.79 18.84
N PRO A 87 1.61 -37.96 19.84
CA PRO A 87 1.85 -36.53 19.66
C PRO A 87 2.87 -36.20 18.55
N ASN A 88 3.89 -37.05 18.37
CA ASN A 88 4.94 -36.86 17.37
C ASN A 88 4.45 -36.97 15.91
N VAL A 89 3.28 -37.57 15.65
CA VAL A 89 2.73 -37.67 14.29
C VAL A 89 2.27 -36.30 13.79
N TRP A 90 1.88 -35.39 14.69
CA TRP A 90 1.51 -34.01 14.35
C TRP A 90 2.66 -33.20 13.75
N LEU A 91 3.90 -33.55 14.05
CA LEU A 91 5.10 -32.92 13.48
C LEU A 91 5.26 -33.19 11.97
N GLN A 92 4.60 -34.21 11.42
CA GLN A 92 4.69 -34.59 10.01
C GLN A 92 3.69 -33.89 9.10
N GLY A 93 2.78 -33.05 9.62
CA GLY A 93 1.70 -32.50 8.80
C GLY A 93 2.14 -31.47 7.78
N TRP A 94 2.36 -30.25 8.25
CA TRP A 94 2.74 -29.16 7.35
C TRP A 94 4.17 -29.31 6.80
N SER A 95 4.35 -29.08 5.50
CA SER A 95 5.66 -29.12 4.83
C SER A 95 6.27 -27.72 4.68
N VAL A 96 7.55 -27.56 5.05
CA VAL A 96 8.29 -26.30 4.87
C VAL A 96 8.59 -25.98 3.39
N SER A 97 8.51 -26.99 2.52
CA SER A 97 8.87 -26.87 1.10
C SER A 97 8.11 -25.74 0.40
N LEU A 98 6.81 -25.63 0.63
CA LEU A 98 5.97 -24.60 0.01
C LEU A 98 6.42 -23.19 0.40
N ALA A 99 6.76 -22.94 1.67
CA ALA A 99 7.25 -21.64 2.12
C ALA A 99 8.55 -21.24 1.40
N ILE A 100 9.50 -22.18 1.27
CA ILE A 100 10.79 -21.94 0.61
C ILE A 100 10.60 -21.63 -0.88
N ILE A 101 9.72 -22.37 -1.57
CA ILE A 101 9.45 -22.15 -2.99
C ILE A 101 8.70 -20.84 -3.25
N LEU A 102 7.70 -20.52 -2.42
CA LEU A 102 7.01 -19.22 -2.48
C LEU A 102 7.98 -18.07 -2.25
N TRP A 103 8.87 -18.20 -1.25
CA TRP A 103 9.90 -17.20 -1.01
C TRP A 103 10.87 -17.09 -2.18
N HIS A 104 11.30 -18.20 -2.75
CA HIS A 104 12.15 -18.18 -3.94
C HIS A 104 11.48 -17.41 -5.09
N HIS A 105 10.20 -17.68 -5.37
CA HIS A 105 9.44 -16.95 -6.38
C HIS A 105 9.42 -15.44 -6.08
N VAL A 106 9.15 -15.05 -4.83
CA VAL A 106 9.24 -13.64 -4.40
C VAL A 106 10.62 -13.05 -4.68
N THR A 107 11.71 -13.72 -4.30
CA THR A 107 13.06 -13.20 -4.53
C THR A 107 13.43 -13.10 -6.02
N VAL A 108 12.86 -13.94 -6.87
CA VAL A 108 13.06 -13.85 -8.33
C VAL A 108 12.33 -12.62 -8.88
N LEU A 109 11.13 -12.32 -8.40
CA LEU A 109 10.37 -11.12 -8.78
C LEU A 109 10.99 -9.82 -8.24
N MET A 110 11.69 -9.88 -7.11
CA MET A 110 12.45 -8.75 -6.55
C MET A 110 13.75 -8.45 -7.30
N ARG A 111 14.13 -9.28 -8.28
CA ARG A 111 15.36 -9.08 -9.06
C ARG A 111 15.04 -8.23 -10.29
N PRO A 112 15.85 -7.21 -10.60
CA PRO A 112 15.61 -6.37 -11.78
C PRO A 112 15.65 -7.19 -13.09
N GLY A 113 14.85 -6.71 -14.06
CA GLY A 113 14.71 -7.27 -15.42
C GLY A 113 13.65 -8.38 -15.54
N ASP A 114 13.20 -8.61 -16.77
CA ASP A 114 12.13 -9.56 -17.09
C ASP A 114 12.37 -10.99 -16.63
N LEU A 115 11.26 -11.72 -16.48
CA LEU A 115 11.24 -13.15 -16.24
C LEU A 115 11.72 -13.93 -17.48
N ASN A 116 13.04 -14.07 -17.62
CA ASN A 116 13.62 -14.94 -18.65
C ASN A 116 13.19 -16.42 -18.42
N THR A 117 13.13 -17.21 -19.49
CA THR A 117 12.70 -18.61 -19.51
C THR A 117 13.39 -19.46 -18.44
N SER A 118 14.69 -19.25 -18.20
CA SER A 118 15.43 -19.96 -17.14
C SER A 118 14.93 -19.63 -15.71
N ARG A 119 14.56 -18.37 -15.45
CA ARG A 119 13.97 -17.96 -14.16
C ARG A 119 12.62 -18.66 -13.97
N TRP A 120 11.81 -18.71 -15.02
CA TRP A 120 10.49 -19.32 -15.00
C TRP A 120 10.55 -20.85 -14.82
N ILE A 121 11.46 -21.53 -15.53
CA ILE A 121 11.69 -22.98 -15.37
C ILE A 121 12.02 -23.33 -13.91
N ARG A 122 12.88 -22.55 -13.25
CA ARG A 122 13.24 -22.78 -11.84
C ARG A 122 12.07 -22.62 -10.88
N ILE A 123 11.17 -21.66 -11.15
CA ILE A 123 9.95 -21.45 -10.37
C ILE A 123 9.02 -22.66 -10.52
N VAL A 124 8.74 -23.08 -11.77
CA VAL A 124 7.85 -24.22 -12.04
C VAL A 124 8.42 -25.52 -11.48
N ALA A 125 9.71 -25.78 -11.68
CA ALA A 125 10.38 -26.94 -11.09
C ALA A 125 10.25 -26.94 -9.56
N GLY A 126 10.36 -25.76 -8.93
CA GLY A 126 10.22 -25.61 -7.49
C GLY A 126 8.83 -25.99 -7.01
N TYR A 127 7.78 -25.49 -7.67
CA TYR A 127 6.40 -25.82 -7.32
C TYR A 127 6.09 -27.31 -7.53
N LEU A 128 6.61 -27.93 -8.60
CA LEU A 128 6.47 -29.37 -8.82
C LEU A 128 7.16 -30.17 -7.71
N ILE A 129 8.36 -29.77 -7.30
CA ILE A 129 9.09 -30.39 -6.17
C ILE A 129 8.30 -30.23 -4.87
N ALA A 130 7.77 -29.04 -4.58
CA ALA A 130 6.98 -28.82 -3.36
C ALA A 130 5.67 -29.64 -3.36
N ALA A 131 4.97 -29.71 -4.49
CA ALA A 131 3.75 -30.51 -4.61
C ALA A 131 4.04 -32.01 -4.44
N ALA A 132 5.09 -32.52 -5.10
CA ALA A 132 5.55 -33.89 -4.91
C ALA A 132 5.98 -34.14 -3.46
N ALA A 133 6.67 -33.18 -2.84
CA ALA A 133 7.12 -33.30 -1.46
C ALA A 133 5.95 -33.40 -0.48
N ILE A 134 4.94 -32.54 -0.62
CA ILE A 134 3.71 -32.57 0.19
C ILE A 134 2.97 -33.90 -0.01
N TRP A 135 2.82 -34.35 -1.25
CA TRP A 135 2.12 -35.61 -1.54
C TRP A 135 2.83 -36.83 -0.96
N VAL A 136 4.15 -36.93 -1.14
CA VAL A 136 4.96 -38.02 -0.58
C VAL A 136 4.95 -37.97 0.95
N GLN A 137 5.07 -36.79 1.56
CA GLN A 137 5.03 -36.62 3.03
C GLN A 137 3.68 -37.05 3.63
N ALA A 138 2.57 -36.70 2.99
CA ALA A 138 1.22 -37.02 3.49
C ALA A 138 0.85 -38.51 3.35
N ASN A 139 1.40 -39.21 2.35
CA ASN A 139 0.97 -40.56 1.98
C ASN A 139 2.02 -41.64 2.24
N THR A 140 3.28 -41.29 2.48
CA THR A 140 4.37 -42.27 2.59
C THR A 140 5.36 -41.93 3.71
N PRO A 141 5.99 -42.93 4.34
CA PRO A 141 7.03 -42.72 5.36
C PRO A 141 8.41 -42.39 4.76
N LEU A 142 8.49 -41.97 3.49
CA LEU A 142 9.76 -41.86 2.77
C LEU A 142 10.60 -40.63 3.16
N PHE A 143 9.99 -39.57 3.71
CA PHE A 143 10.70 -38.37 4.15
C PHE A 143 10.96 -38.32 5.65
N LEU A 144 9.91 -38.32 6.46
CA LEU A 144 10.04 -38.20 7.90
C LEU A 144 9.16 -39.25 8.56
N VAL A 145 9.75 -39.98 9.50
CA VAL A 145 9.04 -40.96 10.31
C VAL A 145 9.13 -40.53 11.76
N SER A 146 7.99 -40.44 12.42
CA SER A 146 7.92 -40.17 13.85
C SER A 146 8.53 -41.35 14.61
N ALA A 147 9.54 -41.07 15.41
CA ALA A 147 10.06 -41.98 16.40
C ALA A 147 9.37 -41.76 17.75
N PRO A 148 9.31 -42.79 18.62
CA PRO A 148 8.94 -42.62 20.01
C PRO A 148 9.91 -41.64 20.70
N GLY A 149 9.39 -40.72 21.51
CA GLY A 149 10.19 -39.74 22.24
C GLY A 149 9.41 -38.48 22.58
N ASP A 150 10.06 -37.53 23.22
CA ASP A 150 9.47 -36.25 23.64
C ASP A 150 9.42 -35.26 22.47
N PRO A 151 8.22 -34.79 22.04
CA PRO A 151 8.05 -33.84 20.93
C PRO A 151 8.78 -32.50 21.11
N LEU A 152 9.30 -32.21 22.31
CA LEU A 152 10.17 -31.07 22.56
C LEU A 152 11.51 -31.13 21.83
N TYR A 153 11.91 -32.29 21.29
CA TYR A 153 13.19 -32.48 20.63
C TYR A 153 13.05 -32.93 19.18
N VAL A 154 13.92 -32.39 18.32
CA VAL A 154 13.92 -32.63 16.87
C VAL A 154 14.26 -34.09 16.51
N ASN A 155 15.02 -34.79 17.35
CA ASN A 155 15.40 -36.19 17.13
C ASN A 155 14.23 -37.19 17.22
N THR A 156 13.03 -36.74 17.57
CA THR A 156 11.78 -37.51 17.43
C THR A 156 11.32 -37.65 15.98
N LEU A 157 11.95 -36.93 15.04
CA LEU A 157 11.77 -37.07 13.60
C LEU A 157 12.98 -37.77 13.00
N LYS A 158 12.79 -39.02 12.55
CA LYS A 158 13.83 -39.78 11.83
C LYS A 158 13.73 -39.51 10.34
N ALA A 159 14.88 -39.21 9.74
CA ALA A 159 15.04 -39.08 8.29
C ALA A 159 14.73 -40.41 7.60
N GLY A 160 13.77 -40.39 6.68
CA GLY A 160 13.50 -41.47 5.75
C GLY A 160 14.50 -41.49 4.57
N PRO A 161 14.43 -42.50 3.70
CA PRO A 161 15.40 -42.68 2.60
C PRO A 161 15.50 -41.50 1.63
N LEU A 162 14.38 -40.79 1.38
CA LEU A 162 14.34 -39.64 0.46
C LEU A 162 14.64 -38.30 1.14
N TYR A 163 14.78 -38.28 2.47
CA TYR A 163 15.01 -37.05 3.22
C TYR A 163 16.29 -36.29 2.81
N PRO A 164 17.45 -36.94 2.60
CA PRO A 164 18.67 -36.22 2.21
C PRO A 164 18.52 -35.49 0.87
N LEU A 165 17.85 -36.12 -0.11
CA LEU A 165 17.56 -35.51 -1.40
C LEU A 165 16.62 -34.31 -1.23
N PHE A 166 15.57 -34.47 -0.44
CA PHE A 166 14.64 -33.38 -0.12
C PHE A 166 15.36 -32.21 0.57
N ALA A 167 16.17 -32.48 1.58
CA ALA A 167 16.95 -31.48 2.30
C ALA A 167 17.92 -30.74 1.37
N LEU A 168 18.59 -31.45 0.45
CA LEU A 168 19.45 -30.85 -0.56
C LEU A 168 18.66 -29.90 -1.49
N CYS A 169 17.47 -30.30 -1.94
CA CYS A 169 16.60 -29.43 -2.74
C CYS A 169 16.20 -28.16 -1.98
N LEU A 170 15.82 -28.29 -0.70
CA LEU A 170 15.48 -27.12 0.12
C LEU A 170 16.68 -26.18 0.28
N LEU A 171 17.86 -26.71 0.59
CA LEU A 171 19.10 -25.94 0.69
C LEU A 171 19.42 -25.22 -0.62
N LEU A 172 19.29 -25.90 -1.76
CA LEU A 172 19.50 -25.30 -3.08
C LEU A 172 18.59 -24.08 -3.30
N TYR A 173 17.29 -24.20 -3.04
CA TYR A 173 16.34 -23.10 -3.22
C TYR A 173 16.56 -21.96 -2.22
N THR A 174 16.95 -22.27 -0.98
CA THR A 174 17.35 -21.25 -0.01
C THR A 174 18.61 -20.51 -0.47
N THR A 175 19.65 -21.22 -0.93
CA THR A 175 20.86 -20.61 -1.48
C THR A 175 20.55 -19.75 -2.71
N MET A 176 19.70 -20.22 -3.62
CA MET A 176 19.27 -19.42 -4.77
C MET A 176 18.54 -18.13 -4.33
N SER A 177 17.71 -18.21 -3.29
CA SER A 177 17.01 -17.04 -2.73
C SER A 177 18.00 -16.03 -2.12
N VAL A 178 19.01 -16.51 -1.41
CA VAL A 178 20.12 -15.70 -0.86
C VAL A 178 20.91 -15.03 -2.00
N VAL A 179 21.23 -15.75 -3.06
CA VAL A 179 21.95 -15.21 -4.23
C VAL A 179 21.11 -14.14 -4.94
N ASN A 180 19.80 -14.36 -5.10
CA ASN A 180 18.89 -13.37 -5.68
C ASN A 180 18.87 -12.08 -4.85
N LEU A 181 18.64 -12.19 -3.54
CA LEU A 181 18.60 -11.03 -2.64
C LEU A 181 19.95 -10.31 -2.56
N SER A 182 21.06 -11.05 -2.48
CA SER A 182 22.40 -10.46 -2.52
C SER A 182 22.61 -9.68 -3.82
N SER A 183 22.21 -10.24 -4.96
CA SER A 183 22.29 -9.54 -6.25
C SER A 183 21.44 -8.25 -6.25
N SER A 184 20.24 -8.29 -5.65
CA SER A 184 19.38 -7.11 -5.51
C SER A 184 19.99 -6.05 -4.57
N VAL A 185 20.66 -6.43 -3.47
CA VAL A 185 21.40 -5.50 -2.60
C VAL A 185 22.46 -4.73 -3.39
N HIS A 186 23.23 -5.44 -4.21
CA HIS A 186 24.31 -4.82 -5.01
C HIS A 186 23.77 -3.95 -6.15
N SER A 187 22.62 -4.31 -6.71
CA SER A 187 22.02 -3.59 -7.86
C SER A 187 21.14 -2.40 -7.43
N ALA A 188 20.76 -2.32 -6.15
CA ALA A 188 19.92 -1.24 -5.65
C ALA A 188 20.66 0.10 -5.63
N GLY A 189 20.12 1.10 -6.35
CA GLY A 189 20.63 2.47 -6.41
C GLY A 189 20.34 3.29 -5.15
N ALA A 190 19.15 3.13 -4.56
CA ALA A 190 18.74 3.86 -3.35
C ALA A 190 19.19 3.17 -2.05
N GLU A 191 19.66 3.95 -1.08
CA GLU A 191 20.16 3.47 0.22
C GLU A 191 19.05 2.76 1.05
N ILE A 192 17.83 3.28 0.96
CA ILE A 192 16.65 2.73 1.64
C ILE A 192 16.35 1.32 1.12
N SER A 193 16.28 1.14 -0.20
CA SER A 193 16.08 -0.16 -0.84
C SER A 193 17.21 -1.14 -0.54
N ARG A 194 18.47 -0.67 -0.52
CA ARG A 194 19.64 -1.50 -0.19
C ARG A 194 19.57 -2.03 1.24
N THR A 195 19.21 -1.18 2.20
CA THR A 195 19.08 -1.57 3.60
C THR A 195 17.94 -2.58 3.79
N GLN A 196 16.82 -2.39 3.10
CA GLN A 196 15.72 -3.34 3.10
C GLN A 196 16.10 -4.71 2.56
N PHE A 197 16.73 -4.78 1.38
CA PHE A 197 17.17 -6.05 0.81
C PHE A 197 18.19 -6.75 1.73
N ARG A 198 19.03 -5.98 2.44
CA ARG A 198 19.93 -6.52 3.46
C ARG A 198 19.17 -7.13 4.64
N THR A 199 18.10 -6.49 5.12
CA THR A 199 17.23 -7.07 6.16
C THR A 199 16.60 -8.38 5.70
N LEU A 200 16.04 -8.42 4.47
CA LEU A 200 15.44 -9.63 3.91
C LEU A 200 16.47 -10.75 3.68
N LEU A 201 17.69 -10.40 3.27
CA LEU A 201 18.81 -11.33 3.13
C LEU A 201 19.18 -11.97 4.48
N ILE A 202 19.32 -11.15 5.53
CA ILE A 202 19.60 -11.65 6.89
C ILE A 202 18.47 -12.56 7.37
N ALA A 203 17.21 -12.17 7.19
CA ALA A 203 16.07 -13.01 7.55
C ALA A 203 16.10 -14.36 6.81
N THR A 204 16.43 -14.36 5.52
CA THR A 204 16.53 -15.58 4.70
C THR A 204 17.67 -16.48 5.17
N LEU A 205 18.81 -15.91 5.56
CA LEU A 205 19.94 -16.68 6.11
C LEU A 205 19.58 -17.33 7.45
N ILE A 206 18.97 -16.57 8.37
CA ILE A 206 18.53 -17.08 9.68
C ILE A 206 17.51 -18.21 9.49
N ALA A 207 16.50 -18.02 8.64
CA ALA A 207 15.54 -19.06 8.31
C ALA A 207 16.23 -20.28 7.66
N GLY A 208 17.19 -20.03 6.78
CA GLY A 208 17.95 -21.07 6.08
C GLY A 208 18.74 -22.00 7.00
N PHE A 209 19.24 -21.51 8.16
CA PHE A 209 19.96 -22.34 9.14
C PHE A 209 19.09 -23.40 9.82
N THR A 210 17.77 -23.25 9.79
CA THR A 210 16.85 -24.21 10.42
C THR A 210 16.93 -25.61 9.77
N ALA A 211 17.10 -25.68 8.44
CA ALA A 211 17.19 -26.94 7.72
C ALA A 211 18.50 -27.72 8.04
N PRO A 212 19.71 -27.14 7.96
CA PRO A 212 20.94 -27.81 8.39
C PRO A 212 20.90 -28.31 9.83
N ILE A 213 20.37 -27.50 10.77
CA ILE A 213 20.23 -27.89 12.17
C ILE A 213 19.32 -29.11 12.30
N SER A 214 18.20 -29.13 11.57
CA SER A 214 17.24 -30.23 11.61
C SER A 214 17.82 -31.51 11.00
N VAL A 215 18.53 -31.40 9.88
CA VAL A 215 19.23 -32.52 9.23
C VAL A 215 20.30 -33.09 10.15
N LEU A 216 21.13 -32.23 10.77
CA LEU A 216 22.20 -32.65 11.67
C LEU A 216 21.63 -33.35 12.92
N SER A 217 20.56 -32.79 13.50
CA SER A 217 19.86 -33.40 14.62
C SER A 217 19.30 -34.78 14.28
N SER A 218 18.64 -34.90 13.13
CA SER A 218 18.04 -36.17 12.70
C SER A 218 19.10 -37.22 12.36
N ALA A 219 20.17 -36.84 11.65
CA ALA A 219 21.24 -37.74 11.22
C ALA A 219 22.12 -38.23 12.38
N MET A 220 22.44 -37.35 13.34
CA MET A 220 23.29 -37.68 14.49
C MET A 220 22.50 -38.09 15.74
N GLY A 221 21.15 -38.04 15.69
CA GLY A 221 20.28 -38.34 16.83
C GLY A 221 20.39 -37.32 17.98
N LEU A 222 20.96 -36.14 17.74
CA LEU A 222 21.20 -35.13 18.77
C LEU A 222 19.87 -34.56 19.29
N PRO A 223 19.66 -34.50 20.62
CA PRO A 223 18.43 -33.95 21.22
C PRO A 223 18.42 -32.43 21.16
N ILE A 224 18.28 -31.86 19.96
CA ILE A 224 18.19 -30.41 19.77
C ILE A 224 16.77 -29.96 20.18
N PRO A 225 16.64 -28.99 21.10
CA PRO A 225 15.34 -28.46 21.49
C PRO A 225 14.61 -27.78 20.33
N MET A 226 13.33 -28.09 20.16
CA MET A 226 12.47 -27.55 19.09
C MET A 226 12.39 -26.01 19.13
N VAL A 227 12.51 -25.42 20.32
CA VAL A 227 12.53 -23.95 20.52
C VAL A 227 13.68 -23.26 19.78
N LEU A 228 14.80 -23.95 19.53
CA LEU A 228 15.91 -23.39 18.75
C LEU A 228 15.47 -23.17 17.30
N VAL A 229 14.84 -24.19 16.71
CA VAL A 229 14.35 -24.15 15.32
C VAL A 229 13.21 -23.15 15.18
N SER A 230 12.22 -23.20 16.08
CA SER A 230 11.09 -22.26 16.04
C SER A 230 11.51 -20.83 16.37
N GLY A 231 12.51 -20.64 17.24
CA GLY A 231 13.08 -19.33 17.56
C GLY A 231 13.74 -18.67 16.35
N LEU A 232 14.55 -19.40 15.58
CA LEU A 232 15.15 -18.90 14.34
C LEU A 232 14.09 -18.52 13.30
N LEU A 233 13.05 -19.35 13.13
CA LEU A 233 11.92 -19.01 12.25
C LEU A 233 11.18 -17.77 12.73
N CYS A 234 10.89 -17.66 14.03
CA CYS A 234 10.19 -16.52 14.61
C CYS A 234 10.97 -15.22 14.40
N ILE A 235 12.29 -15.23 14.66
CA ILE A 235 13.18 -14.09 14.37
C ILE A 235 13.11 -13.72 12.89
N SER A 236 13.10 -14.70 11.99
CA SER A 236 13.02 -14.45 10.55
C SER A 236 11.71 -13.80 10.14
N VAL A 237 10.57 -14.28 10.67
CA VAL A 237 9.24 -13.68 10.44
C VAL A 237 9.21 -12.23 10.95
N VAL A 238 9.74 -11.98 12.14
CA VAL A 238 9.82 -10.62 12.72
C VAL A 238 10.69 -9.70 11.87
N LEU A 239 11.83 -10.18 11.37
CA LEU A 239 12.70 -9.41 10.48
C LEU A 239 12.04 -9.08 9.13
N ILE A 240 11.29 -10.03 8.55
CA ILE A 240 10.48 -9.77 7.35
C ILE A 240 9.43 -8.71 7.66
N GLY A 241 8.72 -8.82 8.79
CA GLY A 241 7.74 -7.84 9.22
C GLY A 241 8.33 -6.45 9.47
N PHE A 242 9.52 -6.38 10.08
CA PHE A 242 10.27 -5.14 10.24
C PHE A 242 10.67 -4.53 8.91
N GLY A 243 11.10 -5.36 7.95
CA GLY A 243 11.41 -4.94 6.58
C GLY A 243 10.19 -4.31 5.89
N VAL A 244 9.01 -4.91 6.05
CA VAL A 244 7.73 -4.37 5.54
C VAL A 244 7.38 -3.05 6.22
N ALA A 245 7.43 -3.00 7.56
CA ALA A 245 7.02 -1.84 8.36
C ALA A 245 7.91 -0.60 8.15
N ARG A 246 9.21 -0.81 7.97
CA ARG A 246 10.20 0.28 7.92
C ARG A 246 10.40 0.84 6.53
N TYR A 247 10.33 0.01 5.49
CA TYR A 247 10.82 0.36 4.17
C TYR A 247 9.75 0.37 3.06
N SER A 248 8.50 -0.02 3.34
CA SER A 248 7.35 0.07 2.44
C SER A 248 7.48 -0.54 1.04
N ALA A 249 8.61 -1.10 0.58
CA ALA A 249 8.76 -1.46 -0.84
C ALA A 249 7.90 -2.65 -1.31
N LEU A 250 7.23 -3.34 -0.39
CA LEU A 250 6.23 -4.37 -0.72
C LEU A 250 4.79 -3.83 -0.76
N MET A 251 4.61 -2.54 -0.47
CA MET A 251 3.31 -1.90 -0.30
C MET A 251 3.21 -0.50 -0.91
N GLU A 252 2.10 -0.23 -1.61
CA GLU A 252 1.74 1.11 -2.04
C GLU A 252 1.25 1.96 -0.84
N GLY A 253 2.14 2.81 -0.31
CA GLY A 253 1.77 3.81 0.70
C GLY A 253 2.98 4.27 1.51
N ARG A 254 3.13 5.59 1.71
CA ARG A 254 4.26 6.19 2.45
C ARG A 254 3.94 6.49 3.93
N THR A 255 2.77 6.11 4.42
CA THR A 255 2.30 6.34 5.81
C THR A 255 2.21 5.06 6.67
N ILE A 256 2.95 4.00 6.30
CA ILE A 256 2.71 2.63 6.82
C ILE A 256 3.28 2.40 8.22
N ARG A 257 4.32 3.14 8.65
CA ARG A 257 5.01 2.83 9.91
C ARG A 257 4.09 2.93 11.14
N ARG A 258 3.29 4.00 11.23
CA ARG A 258 2.40 4.24 12.37
C ARG A 258 1.24 3.23 12.38
N ASP A 259 0.66 3.01 11.21
CA ASP A 259 -0.42 2.03 11.00
C ASP A 259 0.03 0.61 11.34
N PHE A 260 1.26 0.22 10.99
CA PHE A 260 1.81 -1.08 11.31
C PHE A 260 1.85 -1.31 12.83
N TYR A 261 2.40 -0.36 13.60
CA TYR A 261 2.52 -0.51 15.04
C TYR A 261 1.16 -0.47 15.75
N PHE A 262 0.22 0.39 15.32
CA PHE A 262 -1.12 0.40 15.89
C PHE A 262 -1.90 -0.87 15.58
N ASN A 263 -1.83 -1.38 14.35
CA ASN A 263 -2.49 -2.62 13.98
C ASN A 263 -1.87 -3.82 14.72
N ALA A 264 -0.53 -3.87 14.84
CA ALA A 264 0.18 -4.88 15.62
C ALA A 264 -0.24 -4.87 17.09
N LEU A 265 -0.30 -3.69 17.71
CA LEU A 265 -0.71 -3.52 19.10
C LEU A 265 -2.17 -3.93 19.31
N SER A 266 -3.07 -3.56 18.39
CA SER A 266 -4.48 -3.92 18.43
C SER A 266 -4.66 -5.44 18.37
N ILE A 267 -4.03 -6.09 17.38
CA ILE A 267 -4.08 -7.55 17.23
C ILE A 267 -3.43 -8.26 18.43
N PHE A 268 -2.34 -7.74 18.97
CA PHE A 268 -1.73 -8.26 20.19
C PHE A 268 -2.70 -8.21 21.38
N LEU A 269 -3.36 -7.07 21.61
CA LEU A 269 -4.34 -6.91 22.68
C LEU A 269 -5.51 -7.89 22.52
N ILE A 270 -6.03 -8.02 21.30
CA ILE A 270 -7.09 -8.97 20.96
C ILE A 270 -6.64 -10.41 21.27
N ILE A 271 -5.43 -10.81 20.85
CA ILE A 271 -4.88 -12.15 21.13
C ILE A 271 -4.81 -12.40 22.65
N VAL A 272 -4.34 -11.42 23.44
CA VAL A 272 -4.26 -11.55 24.90
C VAL A 272 -5.65 -11.79 25.51
N VAL A 273 -6.63 -10.99 25.12
CA VAL A 273 -8.02 -11.11 25.62
C VAL A 273 -8.61 -12.47 25.26
N TYR A 274 -8.53 -12.89 24.00
CA TYR A 274 -9.08 -14.18 23.57
C TYR A 274 -8.31 -15.37 24.13
N SER A 275 -7.00 -15.26 24.37
CA SER A 275 -6.22 -16.30 25.03
C SER A 275 -6.63 -16.47 26.49
N LEU A 276 -6.91 -15.36 27.20
CA LEU A 276 -7.41 -15.40 28.57
C LEU A 276 -8.80 -16.06 28.63
N ILE A 277 -9.72 -15.65 27.75
CA ILE A 277 -11.06 -16.24 27.64
C ILE A 277 -10.96 -17.73 27.30
N SER A 278 -10.14 -18.11 26.33
CA SER A 278 -9.95 -19.52 25.93
C SER A 278 -9.40 -20.35 27.08
N THR A 279 -8.44 -19.82 27.84
CA THR A 279 -7.87 -20.51 29.01
C THR A 279 -8.91 -20.70 30.12
N LEU A 280 -9.77 -19.69 30.34
CA LEU A 280 -10.89 -19.78 31.28
C LEU A 280 -11.90 -20.86 30.86
N ILE A 281 -12.27 -20.90 29.57
CA ILE A 281 -13.17 -21.92 29.02
C ILE A 281 -12.58 -23.32 29.17
N VAL A 282 -11.30 -23.51 28.83
CA VAL A 282 -10.59 -24.77 29.00
C VAL A 282 -10.60 -25.21 30.47
N SER A 283 -10.40 -24.28 31.41
CA SER A 283 -10.43 -24.58 32.84
C SER A 283 -11.82 -24.94 33.37
N ILE A 284 -12.88 -24.29 32.87
CA ILE A 284 -14.26 -24.51 33.35
C ILE A 284 -14.86 -25.78 32.75
N TYR A 285 -14.73 -25.96 31.44
CA TYR A 285 -15.40 -27.02 30.68
C TYR A 285 -14.50 -28.24 30.43
N GLN A 286 -13.25 -28.23 30.92
CA GLN A 286 -12.26 -29.31 30.76
C GLN A 286 -12.04 -29.74 29.30
N VAL A 287 -12.21 -28.80 28.36
CA VAL A 287 -12.01 -29.07 26.94
C VAL A 287 -10.51 -29.10 26.62
N GLY A 288 -10.11 -29.83 25.58
CA GLY A 288 -8.71 -29.91 25.16
C GLY A 288 -8.07 -28.54 24.90
N SER A 289 -6.88 -28.31 25.46
CA SER A 289 -6.18 -27.01 25.37
C SER A 289 -5.78 -26.61 23.94
N SER A 290 -5.85 -27.54 22.97
CA SER A 290 -5.61 -27.30 21.55
C SER A 290 -6.59 -26.30 20.94
N ILE A 291 -7.79 -26.13 21.52
CA ILE A 291 -8.82 -25.18 21.03
C ILE A 291 -8.28 -23.76 20.99
N THR A 292 -7.44 -23.37 21.95
CA THR A 292 -6.84 -22.04 22.02
C THR A 292 -6.09 -21.67 20.74
N VAL A 293 -5.42 -22.64 20.10
CA VAL A 293 -4.70 -22.43 18.84
C VAL A 293 -5.65 -22.03 17.72
N PHE A 294 -6.75 -22.78 17.56
CA PHE A 294 -7.73 -22.53 16.51
C PHE A 294 -8.49 -21.22 16.75
N VAL A 295 -8.79 -20.89 18.01
CA VAL A 295 -9.39 -19.59 18.38
C VAL A 295 -8.46 -18.45 17.99
N ILE A 296 -7.16 -18.53 18.29
CA ILE A 296 -6.19 -17.48 17.91
C ILE A 296 -6.13 -17.32 16.38
N ILE A 297 -6.04 -18.41 15.62
CA ILE A 297 -6.03 -18.38 14.15
C ILE A 297 -7.30 -17.68 13.61
N LEU A 298 -8.46 -18.05 14.14
CA LEU A 298 -9.76 -17.50 13.74
C LEU A 298 -9.86 -16.01 14.08
N VAL A 299 -9.47 -15.62 15.29
CA VAL A 299 -9.54 -14.25 15.79
C VAL A 299 -8.64 -13.31 14.96
N ILE A 300 -7.39 -13.71 14.71
CA ILE A 300 -6.46 -12.92 13.89
C ILE A 300 -7.02 -12.78 12.46
N THR A 301 -7.48 -13.88 11.88
CA THR A 301 -8.00 -13.89 10.50
C THR A 301 -9.24 -13.02 10.37
N THR A 302 -10.22 -13.16 11.27
CA THR A 302 -11.47 -12.39 11.25
C THR A 302 -11.23 -10.90 11.42
N HIS A 303 -10.44 -10.48 12.40
CA HIS A 303 -10.15 -9.07 12.62
C HIS A 303 -9.36 -8.46 11.46
N SER A 304 -8.37 -9.19 10.93
CA SER A 304 -7.61 -8.73 9.77
C SER A 304 -8.49 -8.61 8.50
N LEU A 305 -9.47 -9.50 8.33
CA LEU A 305 -10.44 -9.40 7.23
C LEU A 305 -11.42 -8.24 7.40
N ILE A 306 -11.93 -8.01 8.61
CA ILE A 306 -12.89 -6.93 8.90
C ILE A 306 -12.25 -5.57 8.63
N ASP A 307 -11.01 -5.36 9.11
CA ASP A 307 -10.27 -4.12 8.87
C ASP A 307 -10.05 -3.87 7.37
N ALA A 308 -9.72 -4.93 6.62
CA ALA A 308 -9.58 -4.85 5.17
C ALA A 308 -10.90 -4.62 4.44
N GLY A 309 -11.97 -5.27 4.91
CA GLY A 309 -13.31 -5.18 4.36
C GLY A 309 -13.87 -3.77 4.45
N ARG A 310 -13.71 -3.11 5.61
CA ARG A 310 -14.12 -1.71 5.81
C ARG A 310 -13.50 -0.77 4.78
N GLY A 311 -12.18 -0.79 4.64
CA GLY A 311 -11.50 0.09 3.68
C GLY A 311 -11.88 -0.18 2.21
N ARG A 312 -12.20 -1.43 1.86
CA ARG A 312 -12.65 -1.79 0.49
C ARG A 312 -14.10 -1.37 0.24
N PHE A 313 -14.95 -1.47 1.26
CA PHE A 313 -16.34 -1.06 1.23
C PHE A 313 -16.47 0.45 1.08
N ASP A 314 -15.71 1.20 1.89
CA ASP A 314 -15.62 2.66 1.78
C ASP A 314 -15.18 3.04 0.35
N ARG A 315 -14.12 2.42 -0.17
CA ARG A 315 -13.66 2.71 -1.54
C ARG A 315 -14.71 2.43 -2.62
N MET A 316 -15.49 1.37 -2.48
CA MET A 316 -16.51 0.99 -3.48
C MET A 316 -17.72 1.94 -3.45
N ILE A 317 -18.11 2.42 -2.27
CA ILE A 317 -19.20 3.39 -2.11
C ILE A 317 -18.77 4.75 -2.64
N PHE A 318 -17.63 5.27 -2.15
CA PHE A 318 -17.18 6.62 -2.50
C PHE A 318 -16.65 6.76 -3.93
N GLN A 319 -16.26 5.67 -4.62
CA GLN A 319 -15.84 5.75 -6.03
C GLN A 319 -16.99 6.04 -7.01
N ARG A 320 -18.21 5.60 -6.70
CA ARG A 320 -19.38 5.89 -7.55
C ARG A 320 -19.75 7.37 -7.49
N GLU A 321 -19.74 7.94 -6.30
CA GLU A 321 -20.08 9.34 -6.07
C GLU A 321 -18.98 10.30 -6.60
N ARG A 322 -17.69 9.94 -6.46
CA ARG A 322 -16.58 10.67 -7.11
C ARG A 322 -16.67 10.67 -8.64
N GLY A 323 -17.20 9.58 -9.21
CA GLY A 323 -17.39 9.42 -10.66
C GLY A 323 -18.44 10.39 -11.20
N GLN A 324 -19.54 10.57 -10.47
CA GLN A 324 -20.64 11.46 -10.83
C GLN A 324 -20.23 12.93 -10.79
N ILE A 325 -19.59 13.39 -9.71
CA ILE A 325 -19.09 14.78 -9.64
C ILE A 325 -18.08 15.04 -10.76
N ARG A 326 -17.21 14.06 -11.06
CA ARG A 326 -16.24 14.21 -12.15
C ARG A 326 -16.90 14.21 -13.54
N SER A 327 -17.95 13.41 -13.79
CA SER A 327 -18.68 13.48 -15.06
C SER A 327 -19.39 14.81 -15.21
N ASP A 328 -20.06 15.28 -14.15
CA ASP A 328 -20.81 16.54 -14.17
C ASP A 328 -19.90 17.74 -14.45
N LEU A 329 -18.71 17.78 -13.81
CA LEU A 329 -17.71 18.83 -14.04
C LEU A 329 -17.04 18.73 -15.43
N ARG A 330 -16.97 17.53 -16.02
CA ARG A 330 -16.33 17.29 -17.33
C ARG A 330 -17.30 17.56 -18.49
N ASP A 331 -18.60 17.47 -18.23
CA ASP A 331 -19.67 17.83 -19.16
C ASP A 331 -19.95 19.35 -19.19
N PHE A 332 -19.22 20.15 -18.39
CA PHE A 332 -19.19 21.60 -18.55
C PHE A 332 -18.53 21.98 -19.88
N GLY A 333 -19.37 22.19 -20.89
CA GLY A 333 -18.96 22.92 -22.09
C GLY A 333 -18.50 24.33 -21.73
N THR A 334 -17.67 24.95 -22.57
CA THR A 334 -17.27 26.36 -22.40
C THR A 334 -18.50 27.26 -22.42
N PRO A 335 -18.83 27.95 -21.32
CA PRO A 335 -19.99 28.85 -21.26
C PRO A 335 -19.77 30.01 -22.22
N ARG A 336 -20.81 30.37 -22.97
CA ARG A 336 -20.78 31.47 -23.95
C ARG A 336 -21.41 32.75 -23.41
N THR A 337 -22.17 32.65 -22.33
CA THR A 337 -22.83 33.76 -21.65
C THR A 337 -22.56 33.71 -20.14
N GLU A 338 -22.67 34.85 -19.44
CA GLU A 338 -22.60 34.88 -17.97
C GLU A 338 -23.67 33.99 -17.33
N GLU A 339 -24.86 33.90 -17.94
CA GLU A 339 -25.96 33.05 -17.47
C GLU A 339 -25.61 31.55 -17.56
N GLU A 340 -24.99 31.11 -18.65
CA GLU A 340 -24.52 29.71 -18.81
C GLU A 340 -23.40 29.37 -17.81
N PHE A 341 -22.53 30.35 -17.50
CA PHE A 341 -21.47 30.21 -16.50
C PHE A 341 -22.05 30.06 -15.09
N ALA A 342 -22.95 30.96 -14.69
CA ALA A 342 -23.63 30.90 -13.40
C ALA A 342 -24.47 29.61 -13.25
N ALA A 343 -25.18 29.19 -14.30
CA ALA A 343 -25.94 27.93 -14.29
C ALA A 343 -25.05 26.69 -14.16
N SER A 344 -23.83 26.72 -14.69
CA SER A 344 -22.88 25.61 -14.55
C SER A 344 -22.27 25.57 -13.15
N LEU A 345 -21.93 26.73 -12.57
CA LEU A 345 -21.47 26.82 -11.19
C LEU A 345 -22.55 26.42 -10.18
N ASN A 346 -23.82 26.79 -10.40
CA ASN A 346 -24.94 26.35 -9.56
C ASN A 346 -25.11 24.83 -9.58
N ARG A 347 -25.03 24.20 -10.77
CA ARG A 347 -25.09 22.74 -10.87
C ARG A 347 -23.91 22.07 -10.15
N ALA A 348 -22.70 22.60 -10.28
CA ALA A 348 -21.55 22.09 -9.54
C ALA A 348 -21.75 22.20 -8.04
N LEU A 349 -22.18 23.38 -7.57
CA LEU A 349 -22.42 23.64 -6.16
C LEU A 349 -23.50 22.73 -5.59
N GLN A 350 -24.58 22.51 -6.33
CA GLN A 350 -25.62 21.55 -5.97
C GLN A 350 -25.04 20.15 -5.78
N SER A 351 -24.29 19.63 -6.75
CA SER A 351 -23.65 18.30 -6.63
C SER A 351 -22.70 18.23 -5.44
N PHE A 352 -21.98 19.32 -5.10
CA PHE A 352 -21.11 19.37 -3.93
C PHE A 352 -21.93 19.31 -2.63
N CYS A 353 -22.95 20.15 -2.50
CA CYS A 353 -23.77 20.24 -1.31
C CYS A 353 -24.56 18.96 -1.05
N GLU A 354 -25.13 18.34 -2.09
CA GLU A 354 -25.82 17.05 -1.96
C GLU A 354 -24.84 15.94 -1.55
N PHE A 355 -23.64 15.93 -2.12
CA PHE A 355 -22.62 14.92 -1.84
C PHE A 355 -22.15 14.94 -0.38
N VAL A 356 -21.88 16.12 0.19
CA VAL A 356 -21.50 16.23 1.61
C VAL A 356 -22.68 16.49 2.55
N SER A 357 -23.92 16.47 2.02
CA SER A 357 -25.14 16.80 2.75
C SER A 357 -25.04 18.12 3.53
N ALA A 358 -24.56 19.18 2.88
CA ALA A 358 -24.49 20.52 3.47
C ALA A 358 -25.90 21.15 3.56
N THR A 359 -26.17 21.92 4.61
CA THR A 359 -27.46 22.62 4.77
C THR A 359 -27.65 23.74 3.75
N TYR A 360 -26.57 24.38 3.30
CA TYR A 360 -26.55 25.34 2.22
C TYR A 360 -25.12 25.43 1.64
N GLY A 361 -24.98 26.05 0.47
CA GLY A 361 -23.67 26.36 -0.09
C GLY A 361 -23.66 27.63 -0.92
N MET A 362 -22.49 28.25 -1.04
CA MET A 362 -22.26 29.45 -1.84
C MET A 362 -20.91 29.43 -2.53
N ILE A 363 -20.84 30.02 -3.72
CA ILE A 363 -19.58 30.34 -4.40
C ILE A 363 -19.44 31.85 -4.53
N PHE A 364 -18.32 32.36 -4.04
CA PHE A 364 -17.92 33.75 -4.10
C PHE A 364 -16.74 33.91 -5.07
N LEU A 365 -16.88 34.80 -6.04
CA LEU A 365 -15.80 35.22 -6.92
C LEU A 365 -15.05 36.40 -6.31
N MET A 366 -13.72 36.32 -6.34
CA MET A 366 -12.81 37.36 -5.87
C MET A 366 -12.43 38.23 -7.06
N GLU A 367 -13.05 39.40 -7.21
CA GLU A 367 -12.63 40.42 -8.17
C GLU A 367 -11.77 41.48 -7.45
N ALA A 368 -10.91 42.18 -8.17
CA ALA A 368 -9.77 42.97 -7.65
C ALA A 368 -10.05 43.88 -6.41
N ASN A 369 -11.31 44.28 -6.16
CA ASN A 369 -11.69 44.95 -4.91
C ASN A 369 -13.14 44.64 -4.46
N GLN A 370 -13.79 43.62 -5.01
CA GLN A 370 -15.19 43.29 -4.73
C GLN A 370 -15.40 41.77 -4.74
N ILE A 371 -16.27 41.28 -3.86
CA ILE A 371 -16.74 39.90 -3.89
C ILE A 371 -18.09 39.87 -4.58
N ARG A 372 -18.23 38.99 -5.57
CA ARG A 372 -19.51 38.70 -6.23
C ARG A 372 -19.95 37.28 -5.88
N GLN A 373 -21.12 37.14 -5.26
CA GLN A 373 -21.78 35.84 -5.12
C GLN A 373 -22.32 35.43 -6.50
N ILE A 374 -21.93 34.24 -6.98
CA ILE A 374 -22.30 33.75 -8.32
C ILE A 374 -23.13 32.47 -8.32
N ALA A 375 -23.04 31.69 -7.24
CA ALA A 375 -23.84 30.48 -7.09
C ALA A 375 -24.33 30.33 -5.66
N GLU A 376 -25.52 29.76 -5.50
CA GLU A 376 -26.17 29.49 -4.22
C GLU A 376 -26.94 28.17 -4.26
N PHE A 377 -26.99 27.48 -3.12
CA PHE A 377 -27.72 26.24 -2.92
C PHE A 377 -28.47 26.28 -1.59
N ASP A 378 -29.77 25.98 -1.61
CA ASP A 378 -30.68 25.93 -0.45
C ASP A 378 -30.54 27.13 0.50
N TRP A 379 -30.34 28.32 -0.06
CA TRP A 379 -30.16 29.56 0.69
C TRP A 379 -31.45 30.42 0.69
N PRO A 380 -32.10 30.63 1.85
CA PRO A 380 -33.39 31.32 1.90
C PRO A 380 -33.31 32.83 2.15
N HIS A 381 -32.11 33.41 2.34
CA HIS A 381 -31.94 34.82 2.72
C HIS A 381 -31.51 35.69 1.53
N GLU A 382 -31.91 36.97 1.50
CA GLU A 382 -31.40 37.92 0.50
C GLU A 382 -29.90 38.22 0.72
N ARG A 383 -29.21 38.58 -0.38
CA ARG A 383 -27.75 38.83 -0.54
C ARG A 383 -26.97 39.01 0.76
N THR A 384 -25.95 38.19 0.93
CA THR A 384 -25.08 38.23 2.11
C THR A 384 -23.91 39.21 1.90
N GLN A 385 -23.65 40.06 2.90
CA GLN A 385 -22.44 40.89 2.91
C GLN A 385 -21.29 40.09 3.53
N VAL A 386 -20.28 39.78 2.73
CA VAL A 386 -19.04 39.12 3.16
C VAL A 386 -17.86 39.95 2.67
N TYR A 387 -16.81 40.09 3.48
CA TYR A 387 -15.62 40.85 3.13
C TYR A 387 -14.51 39.96 2.54
N PRO A 388 -13.67 40.48 1.62
CA PRO A 388 -12.57 39.71 0.99
C PRO A 388 -11.65 39.04 2.00
N ASP A 389 -11.34 39.76 3.08
CA ASP A 389 -10.43 39.29 4.12
C ASP A 389 -10.99 38.09 4.90
N ASP A 390 -12.32 37.96 5.02
CA ASP A 390 -12.97 36.85 5.73
C ASP A 390 -12.96 35.55 4.92
N LEU A 391 -12.91 35.65 3.59
CA LEU A 391 -12.87 34.52 2.64
C LEU A 391 -11.44 34.17 2.19
N SER A 392 -10.48 35.04 2.47
CA SER A 392 -9.07 34.82 2.16
C SER A 392 -8.48 33.83 3.16
N GLN A 393 -8.23 32.60 2.72
CA GLN A 393 -7.67 31.53 3.55
C GLN A 393 -6.59 30.78 2.79
N ASP A 394 -5.50 30.47 3.47
CA ASP A 394 -4.35 29.78 2.88
C ASP A 394 -4.67 28.34 2.46
N ASP A 395 -5.59 27.69 3.17
CA ASP A 395 -6.02 26.31 2.98
C ASP A 395 -7.50 26.15 3.33
N VAL A 396 -8.08 24.98 3.03
CA VAL A 396 -9.42 24.64 3.48
C VAL A 396 -9.49 24.71 5.00
N SER A 397 -10.43 25.49 5.50
CA SER A 397 -10.59 25.73 6.93
C SER A 397 -12.00 25.38 7.40
N HIS A 398 -12.06 24.74 8.56
CA HIS A 398 -13.31 24.67 9.31
C HIS A 398 -13.60 26.04 9.90
N VAL A 399 -14.77 26.57 9.62
CA VAL A 399 -15.18 27.89 10.08
C VAL A 399 -15.37 27.83 11.59
N THR A 400 -14.72 28.72 12.32
CA THR A 400 -14.89 28.81 13.78
C THR A 400 -16.24 29.44 14.13
N PRO A 401 -16.94 28.95 15.17
CA PRO A 401 -18.20 29.55 15.62
C PRO A 401 -18.03 31.05 15.92
N GLY A 402 -18.85 31.89 15.29
CA GLY A 402 -18.79 33.35 15.43
C GLY A 402 -17.84 34.07 14.47
N GLN A 403 -17.15 33.35 13.57
CA GLN A 403 -16.35 33.95 12.49
C GLN A 403 -17.23 34.73 11.50
N PHE A 404 -18.43 34.24 11.20
CA PHE A 404 -19.43 34.95 10.43
C PHE A 404 -20.64 35.28 11.31
N GLY A 405 -21.18 36.49 11.15
CA GLY A 405 -22.41 36.92 11.80
C GLY A 405 -23.68 36.41 11.08
N PRO A 406 -24.88 36.67 11.63
CA PRO A 406 -26.14 36.34 10.97
C PRO A 406 -26.21 37.00 9.58
N PRO A 407 -26.61 36.28 8.51
CA PRO A 407 -27.23 34.95 8.48
C PRO A 407 -26.28 33.73 8.34
N LEU A 408 -24.95 33.91 8.35
CA LEU A 408 -23.94 32.87 8.11
C LEU A 408 -23.46 32.13 9.37
N GLU A 409 -24.20 32.20 10.46
CA GLU A 409 -23.80 31.59 11.75
C GLU A 409 -23.60 30.06 11.66
N GLU A 410 -24.26 29.41 10.71
CA GLU A 410 -24.16 27.97 10.47
C GLU A 410 -23.09 27.58 9.44
N ALA A 411 -22.25 28.52 8.99
CA ALA A 411 -21.12 28.22 8.12
C ALA A 411 -20.13 27.30 8.84
N ALA A 412 -19.72 26.22 8.18
CA ALA A 412 -18.88 25.17 8.79
C ALA A 412 -17.60 24.86 8.01
N LEU A 413 -17.57 25.16 6.71
CA LEU A 413 -16.40 24.91 5.87
C LEU A 413 -16.19 26.02 4.84
N LEU A 414 -14.94 26.47 4.72
CA LEU A 414 -14.48 27.44 3.74
C LEU A 414 -13.39 26.80 2.89
N ILE A 415 -13.61 26.74 1.57
CA ILE A 415 -12.70 26.15 0.60
C ILE A 415 -12.21 27.25 -0.35
N PRO A 416 -10.95 27.70 -0.24
CA PRO A 416 -10.40 28.68 -1.17
C PRO A 416 -10.06 28.01 -2.51
N LEU A 417 -10.45 28.66 -3.62
CA LEU A 417 -10.23 28.20 -4.99
C LEU A 417 -9.08 28.99 -5.60
N TYR A 418 -7.98 28.29 -5.88
CA TYR A 418 -6.73 28.88 -6.33
C TYR A 418 -6.40 28.50 -7.77
N LYS A 419 -5.73 29.42 -8.47
CA LYS A 419 -4.87 29.07 -9.59
C LYS A 419 -3.48 29.68 -9.39
N GLY A 420 -2.47 28.84 -9.23
CA GLY A 420 -1.13 29.30 -8.89
C GLY A 420 -1.12 29.95 -7.51
N SER A 421 -0.72 31.23 -7.43
CA SER A 421 -0.72 32.04 -6.22
C SER A 421 -2.04 32.76 -5.94
N ASP A 422 -2.91 32.89 -6.95
CA ASP A 422 -4.02 33.83 -6.90
C ASP A 422 -5.32 33.11 -6.51
N GLN A 423 -5.97 33.62 -5.46
CA GLN A 423 -7.28 33.13 -5.05
C GLN A 423 -8.33 33.74 -5.96
N LEU A 424 -8.95 32.89 -6.79
CA LEU A 424 -9.96 33.33 -7.76
C LEU A 424 -11.35 33.35 -7.14
N ALA A 425 -11.62 32.42 -6.22
CA ALA A 425 -12.94 32.26 -5.62
C ALA A 425 -12.84 31.56 -4.25
N ALA A 426 -13.98 31.47 -3.57
CA ALA A 426 -14.14 30.70 -2.35
C ALA A 426 -15.50 29.99 -2.34
N ILE A 427 -15.52 28.74 -1.88
CA ILE A 427 -16.76 27.99 -1.61
C ILE A 427 -17.00 28.03 -0.10
N LEU A 428 -18.20 28.46 0.29
CA LEU A 428 -18.65 28.44 1.68
C LEU A 428 -19.77 27.41 1.81
N LEU A 429 -19.64 26.46 2.74
CA LEU A 429 -20.65 25.45 3.02
C LEU A 429 -21.17 25.59 4.44
N GLY A 430 -22.50 25.49 4.56
CA GLY A 430 -23.18 25.34 5.84
C GLY A 430 -22.85 24.00 6.52
N ARG A 431 -23.22 23.86 7.79
CA ARG A 431 -23.06 22.61 8.55
C ARG A 431 -23.63 21.39 7.81
N PRO A 432 -23.06 20.19 8.00
CA PRO A 432 -23.68 18.98 7.46
C PRO A 432 -25.01 18.70 8.17
N VAL A 433 -26.00 18.18 7.45
CA VAL A 433 -27.34 17.85 8.00
C VAL A 433 -27.26 16.92 9.23
N ASN A 434 -26.24 16.05 9.27
CA ASN A 434 -26.04 15.06 10.33
C ASN A 434 -24.97 15.43 11.36
N GLY A 435 -24.45 16.66 11.38
CA GLY A 435 -23.34 17.01 12.27
C GLY A 435 -23.08 18.51 12.41
N VAL A 436 -22.04 18.85 13.18
CA VAL A 436 -21.62 20.24 13.40
C VAL A 436 -20.48 20.62 12.46
N ASN A 437 -19.55 19.70 12.19
CA ASN A 437 -18.42 19.88 11.28
C ASN A 437 -18.36 18.72 10.28
N PHE A 438 -17.84 18.98 9.09
CA PHE A 438 -17.52 17.95 8.10
C PHE A 438 -16.40 17.04 8.60
N ALA A 439 -16.47 15.73 8.29
CA ALA A 439 -15.38 14.83 8.60
C ALA A 439 -14.19 15.10 7.67
N GLN A 440 -12.97 14.84 8.14
CA GLN A 440 -11.76 15.09 7.33
C GLN A 440 -11.75 14.30 6.01
N ALA A 441 -12.35 13.10 6.00
CA ALA A 441 -12.53 12.31 4.78
C ALA A 441 -13.42 13.03 3.74
N ASP A 442 -14.50 13.67 4.19
CA ASP A 442 -15.43 14.43 3.33
C ASP A 442 -14.75 15.68 2.77
N VAL A 443 -13.96 16.37 3.60
CA VAL A 443 -13.16 17.52 3.15
C VAL A 443 -12.15 17.10 2.09
N GLU A 444 -11.44 15.99 2.28
CA GLU A 444 -10.48 15.48 1.28
C GLU A 444 -11.14 15.11 -0.05
N LEU A 445 -12.39 14.63 0.00
CA LEU A 445 -13.19 14.30 -1.17
C LEU A 445 -13.52 15.55 -2.01
N LEU A 446 -13.77 16.68 -1.36
CA LEU A 446 -14.09 17.95 -2.01
C LEU A 446 -12.88 18.64 -2.66
N LEU A 447 -11.65 18.35 -2.21
CA LEU A 447 -10.45 19.04 -2.71
C LEU A 447 -10.26 18.91 -4.23
N HIS A 448 -10.43 17.70 -4.79
CA HIS A 448 -10.19 17.50 -6.22
C HIS A 448 -11.26 18.16 -7.11
N PRO A 449 -12.56 17.99 -6.83
CA PRO A 449 -13.61 18.77 -7.49
C PRO A 449 -13.40 20.29 -7.38
N SER A 450 -12.94 20.78 -6.24
CA SER A 450 -12.66 22.20 -6.02
C SER A 450 -11.55 22.71 -6.94
N ASP A 451 -10.46 21.95 -7.12
CA ASP A 451 -9.41 22.29 -8.09
C ASP A 451 -9.98 22.43 -9.53
N LEU A 452 -10.86 21.52 -9.94
CA LEU A 452 -11.48 21.55 -11.28
C LEU A 452 -12.39 22.77 -11.45
N LEU A 453 -13.11 23.17 -10.40
CA LEU A 453 -13.89 24.40 -10.39
C LEU A 453 -13.01 25.65 -10.52
N ALA A 454 -11.88 25.69 -9.82
CA ALA A 454 -10.92 26.79 -9.95
C ALA A 454 -10.37 26.90 -11.38
N GLU A 455 -10.06 25.76 -12.03
CA GLU A 455 -9.66 25.72 -13.43
C GLU A 455 -10.76 26.22 -14.37
N PHE A 456 -12.02 25.81 -14.14
CA PHE A 456 -13.17 26.25 -14.92
C PHE A 456 -13.44 27.75 -14.79
N ILE A 457 -13.40 28.29 -13.57
CA ILE A 457 -13.56 29.72 -13.29
C ILE A 457 -12.46 30.54 -13.96
N PHE A 458 -11.21 30.07 -13.89
CA PHE A 458 -10.13 30.77 -14.59
C PHE A 458 -10.31 30.77 -16.11
N ALA A 459 -10.72 29.62 -16.67
CA ALA A 459 -10.91 29.49 -18.12
C ALA A 459 -12.01 30.44 -18.63
N SER A 460 -13.07 30.68 -17.86
CA SER A 460 -14.13 31.62 -18.22
C SER A 460 -13.69 33.09 -18.09
N HIS A 461 -12.89 33.45 -17.08
CA HIS A 461 -12.36 34.81 -16.93
C HIS A 461 -11.46 35.24 -18.09
N LEU A 462 -10.59 34.36 -18.59
CA LEU A 462 -9.75 34.65 -19.77
C LEU A 462 -10.56 35.02 -21.02
N THR A 463 -11.78 34.47 -21.16
CA THR A 463 -12.69 34.78 -22.26
C THR A 463 -13.39 36.15 -22.12
N ALA A 464 -13.59 36.64 -20.90
CA ALA A 464 -14.25 37.92 -20.64
C ALA A 464 -13.33 39.12 -20.92
N ASP A 465 -12.03 39.01 -20.63
CA ASP A 465 -11.05 40.09 -20.81
C ASP A 465 -10.50 40.22 -22.25
N SER A 466 -10.92 39.34 -23.17
CA SER A 466 -10.42 39.33 -24.56
C SER A 466 -11.35 40.08 -25.52
N GLU A 467 -11.01 41.30 -25.92
CA GLU A 467 -11.66 42.00 -27.05
C GLU A 467 -11.61 41.16 -28.36
N PRO A 468 -12.60 41.32 -29.27
CA PRO A 468 -12.78 40.45 -30.43
C PRO A 468 -11.83 40.83 -31.57
N ILE A 469 -10.53 40.58 -31.44
CA ILE A 469 -9.57 40.70 -32.54
C ILE A 469 -8.91 39.34 -32.80
N GLY A 470 -9.17 38.78 -33.99
CA GLY A 470 -8.41 37.68 -34.60
C GLY A 470 -8.88 36.26 -34.25
N LYS A 471 -9.92 35.76 -34.94
CA LYS A 471 -10.49 34.42 -34.74
C LYS A 471 -9.64 33.24 -35.26
N THR A 472 -8.53 33.47 -35.97
CA THR A 472 -7.86 32.39 -36.72
C THR A 472 -6.60 31.81 -36.05
N GLY A 473 -5.94 32.56 -35.15
CA GLY A 473 -4.74 32.08 -34.44
C GLY A 473 -5.05 31.46 -33.06
N ARG A 474 -6.05 32.00 -32.36
CA ARG A 474 -6.45 31.56 -31.01
C ARG A 474 -7.27 30.27 -31.01
N GLU A 475 -7.93 29.88 -32.10
CA GLU A 475 -8.65 28.60 -32.16
C GLU A 475 -7.72 27.39 -32.04
N THR A 476 -6.45 27.52 -32.43
CA THR A 476 -5.44 26.46 -32.34
C THR A 476 -4.93 26.26 -30.91
N GLU A 477 -4.67 27.34 -30.15
CA GLU A 477 -4.39 27.26 -28.68
C GLU A 477 -5.63 26.86 -27.87
N ARG A 478 -6.83 27.28 -28.32
CA ARG A 478 -8.12 26.99 -27.69
C ARG A 478 -8.54 25.53 -27.85
N LYS A 479 -8.23 24.93 -29.01
CA LYS A 479 -8.33 23.47 -29.19
C LYS A 479 -7.23 22.74 -28.43
N SER A 480 -6.00 23.24 -28.34
CA SER A 480 -4.95 22.52 -27.59
C SER A 480 -5.24 22.41 -26.09
N THR A 481 -5.81 23.46 -25.45
CA THR A 481 -6.08 23.42 -24.00
C THR A 481 -7.22 22.47 -23.63
N ILE A 482 -8.25 22.33 -24.48
CA ILE A 482 -9.44 21.50 -24.22
C ILE A 482 -9.38 20.12 -24.93
N GLN A 483 -8.70 20.01 -26.09
CA GLN A 483 -8.41 18.74 -26.80
C GLN A 483 -7.12 18.05 -26.34
N SER A 484 -6.35 18.60 -25.39
CA SER A 484 -5.25 17.88 -24.70
C SER A 484 -5.72 16.68 -23.88
N LEU A 485 -6.90 16.13 -24.17
CA LEU A 485 -7.37 14.84 -23.64
C LEU A 485 -6.71 13.63 -24.33
N ASP A 486 -5.80 13.84 -25.29
CA ASP A 486 -4.73 12.90 -25.64
C ASP A 486 -3.47 13.06 -24.75
N ALA A 487 -3.59 13.76 -23.61
CA ALA A 487 -2.50 14.00 -22.68
C ALA A 487 -1.93 12.70 -22.10
N VAL A 488 -0.60 12.69 -21.97
CA VAL A 488 0.11 11.76 -21.09
C VAL A 488 -0.64 11.68 -19.76
N GLU A 489 -1.16 10.50 -19.43
CA GLU A 489 -1.97 10.35 -18.24
C GLU A 489 -1.15 10.72 -17.00
N VAL A 490 -1.76 11.51 -16.11
CA VAL A 490 -1.17 11.90 -14.81
C VAL A 490 -0.70 10.66 -14.03
N ALA A 491 -1.42 9.54 -14.17
CA ALA A 491 -1.06 8.26 -13.57
C ALA A 491 0.30 7.72 -14.06
N PHE A 492 0.64 7.90 -15.33
CA PHE A 492 1.93 7.46 -15.87
C PHE A 492 3.08 8.28 -15.33
N VAL A 493 2.89 9.60 -15.16
CA VAL A 493 3.90 10.49 -14.57
C VAL A 493 4.10 10.20 -13.09
N GLU A 494 3.00 9.98 -12.36
CA GLU A 494 3.07 9.59 -10.95
C GLU A 494 3.77 8.24 -10.76
N ASP A 495 3.47 7.25 -11.61
CA ASP A 495 4.13 5.94 -11.59
C ASP A 495 5.63 6.05 -11.90
N ALA A 496 6.00 6.85 -12.90
CA ALA A 496 7.40 7.07 -13.22
C ALA A 496 8.16 7.82 -12.10
N LEU A 497 7.55 8.81 -11.44
CA LEU A 497 8.14 9.48 -10.27
C LEU A 497 8.33 8.54 -9.09
N LYS A 498 7.38 7.62 -8.83
CA LYS A 498 7.50 6.61 -7.77
C LYS A 498 8.63 5.61 -8.01
N ASN A 499 8.90 5.32 -9.28
CA ASN A 499 9.91 4.36 -9.71
C ASN A 499 11.11 5.05 -10.38
N LEU A 500 11.40 6.30 -10.01
CA LEU A 500 12.34 7.18 -10.71
C LEU A 500 13.76 6.58 -10.85
N TYR A 501 14.20 5.76 -9.88
CA TYR A 501 15.51 5.12 -9.89
C TYR A 501 15.49 3.67 -10.41
N ASP A 502 14.33 3.14 -10.78
CA ASP A 502 14.21 1.82 -11.41
C ASP A 502 14.22 1.98 -12.94
N PHE A 503 15.42 2.06 -13.51
CA PHE A 503 15.59 2.22 -14.96
C PHE A 503 15.05 1.03 -15.76
N ALA A 504 14.86 -0.15 -15.16
CA ALA A 504 14.18 -1.23 -15.85
C ALA A 504 12.69 -0.90 -15.95
N HIS A 505 12.02 -0.59 -14.83
CA HIS A 505 10.60 -0.21 -14.83
C HIS A 505 10.32 1.01 -15.72
N LEU A 506 11.18 2.03 -15.69
CA LEU A 506 11.04 3.21 -16.53
C LEU A 506 11.17 2.89 -18.03
N GLY A 507 11.99 1.89 -18.39
CA GLY A 507 12.13 1.43 -19.78
C GLY A 507 10.83 0.84 -20.34
N ASP A 508 10.02 0.21 -19.49
CA ASP A 508 8.75 -0.45 -19.87
C ASP A 508 7.55 0.51 -19.76
N SER A 509 7.76 1.66 -19.12
CA SER A 509 6.70 2.64 -18.87
C SER A 509 6.09 3.19 -20.17
N PRO A 510 4.81 3.61 -20.16
CA PRO A 510 4.20 4.28 -21.32
C PRO A 510 4.97 5.53 -21.77
N ILE A 511 5.67 6.21 -20.84
CA ILE A 511 6.49 7.39 -21.11
C ILE A 511 7.70 7.04 -22.00
N SER A 512 8.23 5.81 -21.93
CA SER A 512 9.37 5.37 -22.75
C SER A 512 9.07 5.30 -24.25
N LYS A 513 7.78 5.32 -24.62
CA LYS A 513 7.30 5.26 -26.00
C LYS A 513 7.12 6.65 -26.63
N LEU A 514 7.23 7.72 -25.83
CA LEU A 514 7.13 9.10 -26.32
C LEU A 514 8.32 9.45 -27.22
N LYS A 515 8.08 10.24 -28.26
CA LYS A 515 9.13 10.72 -29.17
C LYS A 515 10.13 11.61 -28.44
N LEU A 516 9.68 12.30 -27.39
CA LEU A 516 10.51 13.08 -26.47
C LEU A 516 11.69 12.31 -25.85
N VAL A 517 11.62 10.97 -25.81
CA VAL A 517 12.69 10.14 -25.22
C VAL A 517 13.83 9.93 -26.22
N GLN A 518 13.58 10.06 -27.53
CA GLN A 518 14.57 9.79 -28.58
C GLN A 518 15.83 10.67 -28.51
N PRO A 519 15.77 11.98 -28.22
CA PRO A 519 16.95 12.82 -28.07
C PRO A 519 17.86 12.42 -26.90
N TYR A 520 17.32 11.72 -25.91
CA TYR A 520 18.06 11.23 -24.73
C TYR A 520 18.64 9.82 -24.94
N LEU A 521 18.42 9.20 -26.10
CA LEU A 521 18.95 7.89 -26.46
C LEU A 521 20.28 8.00 -27.22
N SER A 522 21.25 7.16 -26.88
CA SER A 522 22.51 7.03 -27.62
C SER A 522 22.29 6.23 -28.91
N MET A 523 22.98 6.57 -30.01
CA MET A 523 22.70 6.03 -31.36
C MET A 523 23.02 4.55 -31.58
N ASP A 524 23.70 3.86 -30.66
CA ASP A 524 24.08 2.45 -30.79
C ASP A 524 23.28 1.55 -29.83
N SER A 525 22.54 0.58 -30.40
CA SER A 525 21.79 -0.49 -29.72
C SER A 525 21.09 -0.08 -28.42
N VAL A 526 19.87 0.43 -28.53
CA VAL A 526 19.07 0.86 -27.37
C VAL A 526 18.64 -0.33 -26.53
N THR A 527 19.33 -0.58 -25.41
CA THR A 527 18.86 -1.55 -24.43
C THR A 527 17.66 -0.99 -23.67
N HIS A 528 16.89 -1.89 -23.05
CA HIS A 528 15.74 -1.51 -22.23
C HIS A 528 16.10 -0.54 -21.10
N VAL A 529 17.27 -0.73 -20.49
CA VAL A 529 17.79 0.11 -19.40
C VAL A 529 18.18 1.50 -19.92
N ASP A 530 18.68 1.60 -21.15
CA ASP A 530 19.04 2.90 -21.74
C ASP A 530 17.79 3.74 -22.04
N LYS A 531 16.67 3.10 -22.42
CA LYS A 531 15.37 3.79 -22.47
C LYS A 531 14.93 4.30 -21.11
N GLY A 532 15.06 3.50 -20.06
CA GLY A 532 14.70 3.96 -18.72
C GLY A 532 15.57 5.09 -18.20
N LYS A 533 16.87 5.10 -18.51
CA LYS A 533 17.75 6.25 -18.23
C LYS A 533 17.34 7.50 -18.99
N ALA A 534 16.95 7.35 -20.25
CA ALA A 534 16.44 8.45 -21.07
C ALA A 534 15.13 9.04 -20.48
N VAL A 535 14.21 8.17 -20.04
CA VAL A 535 12.98 8.58 -19.33
C VAL A 535 13.31 9.29 -18.01
N TYR A 536 14.25 8.75 -17.23
CA TYR A 536 14.72 9.39 -15.99
C TYR A 536 15.25 10.80 -16.25
N GLN A 537 16.14 10.95 -17.24
CA GLN A 537 16.71 12.25 -17.61
C GLN A 537 15.63 13.24 -18.06
N LEU A 538 14.66 12.78 -18.86
CA LEU A 538 13.52 13.60 -19.27
C LEU A 538 12.70 14.08 -18.06
N ILE A 539 12.35 13.18 -17.14
CA ILE A 539 11.55 13.54 -15.96
C ILE A 539 12.31 14.47 -15.02
N VAL A 540 13.59 14.20 -14.75
CA VAL A 540 14.42 15.09 -13.92
C VAL A 540 14.57 16.45 -14.58
N HIS A 541 14.81 16.51 -15.89
CA HIS A 541 14.88 17.77 -16.63
C HIS A 541 13.60 18.59 -16.54
N LEU A 542 12.43 17.94 -16.64
CA LEU A 542 11.14 18.60 -16.48
C LEU A 542 10.86 19.04 -15.04
N LEU A 543 11.33 18.26 -14.08
CA LEU A 543 11.22 18.61 -12.67
C LEU A 543 12.06 19.85 -12.36
N GLU A 544 13.26 19.97 -12.92
CA GLU A 544 14.08 21.19 -12.84
C GLU A 544 13.41 22.40 -13.49
N LYS A 545 12.59 22.23 -14.53
CA LYS A 545 11.81 23.35 -15.10
C LYS A 545 10.74 23.91 -14.16
N LEU A 546 10.33 23.15 -13.13
CA LEU A 546 9.44 23.66 -12.09
C LEU A 546 10.17 24.52 -11.06
N ARG A 547 11.51 24.53 -11.07
CA ARG A 547 12.30 25.31 -10.13
C ARG A 547 12.20 26.81 -10.48
N PRO A 548 11.86 27.68 -9.51
CA PRO A 548 11.90 29.12 -9.73
C PRO A 548 13.31 29.62 -10.10
N GLU A 549 13.39 30.71 -10.88
CA GLU A 549 14.68 31.29 -11.34
C GLU A 549 15.50 31.92 -10.20
N GLN A 550 14.89 32.20 -9.06
CA GLN A 550 15.55 32.79 -7.90
C GLN A 550 16.41 31.74 -7.16
N ASP A 551 17.39 32.19 -6.37
CA ASP A 551 18.12 31.30 -5.45
C ASP A 551 17.21 30.86 -4.30
N GLU A 552 17.43 29.64 -3.78
CA GLU A 552 16.62 29.12 -2.66
C GLU A 552 16.75 30.09 -1.46
N PRO A 553 15.64 30.70 -1.02
CA PRO A 553 15.70 31.72 0.00
C PRO A 553 16.11 31.12 1.35
N ARG A 554 16.97 31.85 2.09
CA ARG A 554 17.46 31.42 3.42
C ARG A 554 16.40 31.54 4.53
N GLY A 555 15.21 32.05 4.21
CA GLY A 555 14.08 32.29 5.12
C GLY A 555 12.90 31.32 4.89
N PRO A 556 11.66 31.67 5.29
CA PRO A 556 10.49 30.85 5.00
C PRO A 556 10.33 30.68 3.49
N ILE A 557 10.11 29.44 3.06
CA ILE A 557 10.12 29.06 1.65
C ILE A 557 8.84 29.58 0.97
N PRO A 558 8.96 30.47 -0.04
CA PRO A 558 7.82 31.01 -0.78
C PRO A 558 7.02 29.92 -1.51
N ARG A 559 5.72 30.15 -1.72
CA ARG A 559 4.80 29.18 -2.34
C ARG A 559 5.23 28.73 -3.74
N GLU A 560 5.87 29.60 -4.51
CA GLU A 560 6.42 29.29 -5.84
C GLU A 560 7.41 28.11 -5.82
N TRP A 561 8.14 27.90 -4.72
CA TRP A 561 9.05 26.77 -4.55
C TRP A 561 8.36 25.46 -4.18
N HIS A 562 7.12 25.52 -3.69
CA HIS A 562 6.47 24.36 -3.08
C HIS A 562 6.23 23.26 -4.11
N ALA A 563 5.84 23.59 -5.35
CA ALA A 563 5.63 22.59 -6.39
C ALA A 563 6.92 21.80 -6.71
N TYR A 564 8.03 22.51 -6.89
CA TYR A 564 9.35 21.90 -7.11
C TYR A 564 9.78 21.08 -5.90
N LEU A 565 9.84 21.67 -4.70
CA LEU A 565 10.37 21.01 -3.50
C LEU A 565 9.51 19.81 -3.06
N VAL A 566 8.19 19.89 -3.20
CA VAL A 566 7.30 18.76 -2.88
C VAL A 566 7.59 17.56 -3.78
N LEU A 567 7.95 17.76 -5.05
CA LEU A 567 8.30 16.66 -5.95
C LEU A 567 9.77 16.26 -5.85
N HIS A 568 10.68 17.24 -5.87
CA HIS A 568 12.12 17.03 -5.76
C HIS A 568 12.47 16.31 -4.46
N ASP A 569 12.08 16.86 -3.31
CA ASP A 569 12.44 16.28 -2.02
C ASP A 569 11.75 14.93 -1.81
N ALA A 570 10.55 14.73 -2.37
CA ALA A 570 9.81 13.47 -2.20
C ALA A 570 10.23 12.34 -3.16
N TYR A 571 10.70 12.65 -4.36
CA TYR A 571 10.97 11.64 -5.40
C TYR A 571 12.44 11.57 -5.82
N VAL A 572 13.15 12.69 -5.79
CA VAL A 572 14.59 12.75 -6.11
C VAL A 572 15.42 12.51 -4.85
N GLU A 573 15.18 13.27 -3.78
CA GLU A 573 15.94 13.12 -2.52
C GLU A 573 15.37 12.06 -1.57
N ASP A 574 14.19 11.52 -1.87
CA ASP A 574 13.50 10.49 -1.08
C ASP A 574 13.30 10.86 0.41
N ARG A 575 13.07 12.15 0.69
CA ARG A 575 12.74 12.64 2.03
C ARG A 575 11.33 12.20 2.43
N LEU A 576 11.13 12.00 3.73
CA LEU A 576 9.81 11.70 4.28
C LEU A 576 8.86 12.89 4.10
N ASN A 577 7.63 12.63 3.65
CA ASN A 577 6.61 13.67 3.45
C ASN A 577 6.44 14.58 4.68
N ARG A 578 6.51 14.03 5.90
CA ARG A 578 6.42 14.82 7.14
C ARG A 578 7.54 15.84 7.27
N ASP A 579 8.75 15.45 6.89
CA ASP A 579 9.91 16.32 7.02
C ASP A 579 9.83 17.44 5.96
N ILE A 580 9.32 17.12 4.75
CA ILE A 580 8.99 18.11 3.72
C ILE A 580 7.89 19.07 4.20
N MET A 581 6.80 18.55 4.75
CA MET A 581 5.71 19.35 5.33
C MET A 581 6.22 20.29 6.43
N SER A 582 7.12 19.80 7.29
CA SER A 582 7.74 20.61 8.34
C SER A 582 8.68 21.68 7.78
N LYS A 583 9.45 21.36 6.73
CA LYS A 583 10.36 22.29 6.04
C LYS A 583 9.57 23.42 5.37
N LEU A 584 8.42 23.09 4.77
CA LEU A 584 7.57 24.03 4.05
C LEU A 584 6.54 24.74 4.95
N TYR A 585 6.42 24.32 6.21
CA TYR A 585 5.38 24.79 7.15
C TYR A 585 3.95 24.63 6.59
N ILE A 586 3.66 23.50 5.94
CA ILE A 586 2.36 23.21 5.32
C ILE A 586 1.63 22.01 5.95
N SER A 587 0.30 22.01 5.88
CA SER A 587 -0.56 20.90 6.31
C SER A 587 -0.43 19.68 5.39
N GLU A 588 -0.92 18.51 5.86
CA GLU A 588 -1.00 17.30 5.03
C GLU A 588 -1.95 17.45 3.84
N GLY A 589 -3.04 18.21 4.01
CA GLY A 589 -3.96 18.56 2.93
C GLY A 589 -3.28 19.39 1.84
N THR A 590 -2.61 20.48 2.24
CA THR A 590 -1.86 21.36 1.33
C THR A 590 -0.75 20.58 0.62
N PHE A 591 0.02 19.76 1.33
CA PHE A 591 1.06 18.92 0.71
C PHE A 591 0.48 18.01 -0.37
N ASN A 592 -0.62 17.31 -0.09
CA ASN A 592 -1.25 16.41 -1.05
C ASN A 592 -1.88 17.15 -2.23
N ARG A 593 -2.40 18.37 -2.04
CA ARG A 593 -2.89 19.24 -3.12
C ARG A 593 -1.76 19.73 -4.00
N THR A 594 -0.72 20.32 -3.41
CA THR A 594 0.48 20.81 -4.11
C THR A 594 1.15 19.69 -4.89
N ARG A 595 1.30 18.50 -4.30
CA ARG A 595 1.86 17.33 -4.99
C ARG A 595 1.03 16.93 -6.21
N ARG A 596 -0.30 16.84 -6.08
CA ARG A 596 -1.19 16.50 -7.19
C ARG A 596 -1.14 17.53 -8.31
N SER A 597 -1.19 18.82 -7.94
CA SER A 597 -1.08 19.93 -8.88
C SER A 597 0.25 19.89 -9.63
N ALA A 598 1.37 19.73 -8.93
CA ALA A 598 2.69 19.65 -9.54
C ALA A 598 2.86 18.46 -10.50
N ILE A 599 2.30 17.28 -10.17
CA ILE A 599 2.32 16.11 -11.07
C ILE A 599 1.47 16.38 -12.32
N ARG A 600 0.30 17.03 -12.19
CA ARG A 600 -0.50 17.45 -13.36
C ARG A 600 0.27 18.42 -14.24
N THR A 601 0.98 19.38 -13.64
CA THR A 601 1.83 20.31 -14.38
C THR A 601 2.92 19.58 -15.16
N LEU A 602 3.58 18.57 -14.58
CA LEU A 602 4.55 17.73 -15.30
C LEU A 602 3.92 16.96 -16.47
N ALA A 603 2.74 16.36 -16.26
CA ALA A 603 2.01 15.64 -17.31
C ALA A 603 1.62 16.56 -18.47
N ARG A 604 1.18 17.77 -18.14
CA ARG A 604 0.86 18.81 -19.13
C ARG A 604 2.11 19.24 -19.91
N MET A 605 3.22 19.52 -19.24
CA MET A 605 4.49 19.87 -19.91
C MET A 605 4.98 18.76 -20.83
N LEU A 606 4.87 17.48 -20.42
CA LEU A 606 5.17 16.34 -21.29
C LEU A 606 4.29 16.32 -22.54
N SER A 607 2.98 16.52 -22.38
CA SER A 607 2.04 16.53 -23.50
C SER A 607 2.27 17.71 -24.46
N GLU A 608 2.59 18.89 -23.93
CA GLU A 608 2.89 20.09 -24.73
C GLU A 608 4.20 19.90 -25.50
N MET A 609 5.24 19.37 -24.84
CA MET A 609 6.52 19.10 -25.50
C MET A 609 6.39 17.99 -26.56
N GLU A 610 5.62 16.93 -26.33
CA GLU A 610 5.41 15.86 -27.30
C GLU A 610 4.63 16.35 -28.52
N SER A 611 3.62 17.20 -28.33
CA SER A 611 2.84 17.78 -29.42
C SER A 611 3.63 18.80 -30.25
N SER A 612 4.62 19.47 -29.65
CA SER A 612 5.51 20.40 -30.37
C SER A 612 6.57 19.73 -31.26
N ILE A 613 6.79 18.42 -31.10
CA ILE A 613 7.70 17.63 -31.95
C ILE A 613 7.02 17.24 -33.29
N HIS A 614 5.74 17.58 -33.46
CA HIS A 614 4.89 17.03 -34.51
C HIS A 614 4.81 17.83 -35.81
#